data_AF-A0A1D1ZZC3-F1
#
_entry.id   AF-A0A1D1ZZC3-F1
#
_cell.length_a   1.000
_cell.length_b   1.000
_cell.length_c   1.000
_cell.angle_alpha   90.00
_cell.angle_beta   90.00
_cell.angle_gamma   90.00
#
_symmetry.space_group_name_H-M   'P 1'
#
loop_
_entity.id
_entity.type
_entity.pdbx_description
1 polymer ?
#
loop_
_entity_poly.entity_id
_entity_poly.type
_entity_poly.pdbx_seq_one_letter_code
_entity_poly.pdbx_strand_id
1 'polypeptide(L)'
;MFGAGSLAAAGRGSLPPLPSTPPKPIGFAYNERVAAALLPSLIILAGFDGGSMASILMVGGMAVYILDTLRQKEMAFGVAWATLGLALLAAASGKLFLASEMPGILAALVLLITAACLALTGLWISIQFRWIQLQYPVVVAGFEKTLIGGSFPVAAAVQSWALTVAAGVDAAPFLLVALLCTLYHLLALPLEPSLAPRGRGPRPGTAAPPSSAGTVQEPGEGAAAFFLVATLPAGMYAVAEAADLAHWVHAWSLLLLASLPLLAVACMPRGLWWLGAGERVRRLRAGLLLASLAAALAGLEARVVFRSYAQYLRLPPPWSYLAVTVAVYGAAALLLLHAVGALEPEVERAMAGPVLVVGAAVGALALGLPLWVMPAPLAAAAGLAGWAETRRAGDYGVFVLGTLLAAAWFLHHHFWFLEVRVAGYALRTLCLALGAGLALALLLAGG
;
A
#
# COMPACT_ATOMS: atom_id res chain seq x y z
N MET A 1 -65.49 -52.35 21.82
CA MET A 1 -65.35 -52.06 20.38
C MET A 1 -64.21 -51.07 20.25
N PHE A 2 -62.96 -51.55 20.13
CA PHE A 2 -62.23 -51.75 18.87
C PHE A 2 -62.15 -50.49 18.00
N GLY A 3 -60.91 -50.00 17.84
CA GLY A 3 -60.55 -48.92 16.93
C GLY A 3 -59.03 -48.69 16.97
N ALA A 4 -58.28 -49.64 16.40
CA ALA A 4 -56.85 -49.52 16.16
C ALA A 4 -56.57 -48.46 15.07
N GLY A 5 -55.54 -47.63 15.26
CA GLY A 5 -55.15 -46.62 14.28
C GLY A 5 -53.78 -45.98 14.55
N SER A 6 -52.76 -46.61 13.96
CA SER A 6 -51.47 -46.02 13.55
C SER A 6 -50.49 -45.47 14.61
N LEU A 7 -49.70 -46.38 15.18
CA LEU A 7 -48.35 -46.13 15.71
C LEU A 7 -47.33 -46.36 14.58
N ALA A 8 -47.17 -45.41 13.65
CA ALA A 8 -46.10 -45.48 12.64
C ALA A 8 -45.84 -44.13 11.91
N ALA A 9 -45.42 -43.07 12.61
CA ALA A 9 -44.86 -41.88 11.92
C ALA A 9 -44.01 -40.95 12.82
N ALA A 10 -43.43 -41.42 13.92
CA ALA A 10 -42.53 -40.60 14.76
C ALA A 10 -41.08 -41.09 14.59
N GLY A 11 -40.51 -40.89 13.41
CA GLY A 11 -39.17 -41.33 13.08
C GLY A 11 -38.37 -40.24 12.36
N ARG A 12 -37.36 -39.72 13.08
CA ARG A 12 -36.23 -38.91 12.59
C ARG A 12 -36.52 -37.45 12.24
N GLY A 13 -36.65 -36.62 13.28
CA GLY A 13 -36.19 -35.24 13.17
C GLY A 13 -34.68 -35.25 12.92
N SER A 14 -34.26 -34.88 11.71
CA SER A 14 -32.86 -34.69 11.38
C SER A 14 -32.29 -33.59 12.28
N LEU A 15 -31.31 -33.93 13.10
CA LEU A 15 -30.47 -32.94 13.77
C LEU A 15 -29.92 -31.98 12.69
N PRO A 16 -29.89 -30.66 12.95
CA PRO A 16 -29.27 -29.73 12.01
C PRO A 16 -27.82 -30.17 11.77
N PRO A 17 -27.34 -30.16 10.51
CA PRO A 17 -25.99 -30.61 10.20
C PRO A 17 -24.99 -29.78 11.02
N LEU A 18 -24.11 -30.46 11.74
CA LEU A 18 -22.98 -29.82 12.41
C LEU A 18 -22.20 -29.00 11.37
N PRO A 19 -21.83 -27.75 11.69
CA PRO A 19 -21.09 -26.91 10.76
C PRO A 19 -19.80 -27.65 10.35
N SER A 20 -19.64 -27.87 9.05
CA SER A 20 -18.51 -28.59 8.43
C SER A 20 -17.16 -27.85 8.50
N THR A 21 -17.14 -26.68 9.15
CA THR A 21 -15.94 -25.86 9.30
C THR A 21 -15.56 -25.80 10.78
N PRO A 22 -14.29 -26.03 11.13
CA PRO A 22 -13.83 -25.86 12.50
C PRO A 22 -14.19 -24.44 12.97
N PRO A 23 -14.55 -24.26 14.26
CA PRO A 23 -14.84 -22.94 14.79
C PRO A 23 -13.65 -22.01 14.55
N LYS A 24 -13.89 -20.88 13.89
CA LYS A 24 -12.87 -19.83 13.73
C LYS A 24 -12.38 -19.46 15.13
N PRO A 25 -11.07 -19.42 15.38
CA PRO A 25 -10.55 -19.03 16.68
C PRO A 25 -11.11 -17.65 17.05
N ILE A 26 -11.63 -17.52 18.27
CA ILE A 26 -12.06 -16.24 18.84
C ILE A 26 -10.79 -15.42 19.03
N GLY A 27 -10.55 -14.44 18.16
CA GLY A 27 -9.36 -13.62 18.16
C GLY A 27 -9.42 -12.51 17.13
N PHE A 28 -8.64 -11.45 17.39
CA PHE A 28 -8.55 -10.30 16.50
C PHE A 28 -7.85 -10.67 15.19
N ALA A 29 -8.55 -10.55 14.06
CA ALA A 29 -8.08 -11.01 12.75
C ALA A 29 -7.04 -10.08 12.10
N TYR A 30 -6.99 -8.81 12.49
CA TYR A 30 -6.20 -7.78 11.79
C TYR A 30 -4.92 -7.39 12.52
N ASN A 31 -4.41 -8.30 13.37
CA ASN A 31 -3.25 -8.01 14.23
C ASN A 31 -2.02 -7.60 13.43
N GLU A 32 -1.71 -8.33 12.36
CA GLU A 32 -0.55 -8.07 11.50
C GLU A 32 -0.64 -6.71 10.79
N ARG A 33 -1.84 -6.35 10.33
CA ARG A 33 -2.08 -5.11 9.58
C ARG A 33 -1.92 -3.88 10.48
N VAL A 34 -2.47 -3.96 11.69
CA VAL A 34 -2.34 -2.89 12.68
C VAL A 34 -0.90 -2.82 13.19
N ALA A 35 -0.25 -3.96 13.44
CA ALA A 35 1.14 -4.00 13.86
C ALA A 35 2.06 -3.35 12.81
N ALA A 36 1.85 -3.64 11.51
CA ALA A 36 2.61 -3.03 10.42
C ALA A 36 2.47 -1.50 10.35
N ALA A 37 1.36 -0.94 10.84
CA ALA A 37 1.16 0.51 10.90
C ALA A 37 1.68 1.13 12.21
N LEU A 38 1.32 0.56 13.37
CA LEU A 38 1.60 1.13 14.68
C LEU A 38 3.04 0.88 15.16
N LEU A 39 3.62 -0.30 14.93
CA LEU A 39 4.97 -0.60 15.43
C LEU A 39 6.04 0.34 14.84
N PRO A 40 6.10 0.60 13.52
CA PRO A 40 7.03 1.59 12.99
C PRO A 40 6.78 2.97 13.59
N SER A 41 5.52 3.39 13.75
CA SER A 41 5.17 4.67 14.35
C SER A 41 5.65 4.79 15.81
N LEU A 42 5.54 3.74 16.61
CA LEU A 42 6.05 3.72 18.00
C LEU A 42 7.58 3.81 18.05
N ILE A 43 8.28 3.08 17.18
CA ILE A 43 9.74 3.13 17.09
C ILE A 43 10.20 4.55 16.72
N ILE A 44 9.51 5.16 15.76
CA ILE A 44 9.79 6.53 15.32
C ILE A 44 9.59 7.51 16.48
N LEU A 45 8.42 7.50 17.13
CA LEU A 45 8.13 8.39 18.25
C LEU A 45 9.13 8.22 19.40
N ALA A 46 9.48 6.97 19.73
CA ALA A 46 10.46 6.67 20.76
C ALA A 46 11.86 7.24 20.43
N GLY A 47 12.22 7.29 19.16
CA GLY A 47 13.47 7.90 18.68
C GLY A 47 13.45 9.43 18.69
N PHE A 48 12.32 10.05 18.35
CA PHE A 48 12.21 11.52 18.27
C PHE A 48 12.27 12.23 19.64
N ASP A 49 11.80 11.61 20.73
CA ASP A 49 11.78 12.22 22.07
C ASP A 49 13.13 12.16 22.83
N GLY A 50 14.20 11.66 22.19
CA GLY A 50 15.55 11.68 22.80
C GLY A 50 15.81 10.59 23.86
N GLY A 51 15.05 9.48 23.82
CA GLY A 51 15.33 8.25 24.57
C GLY A 51 14.52 8.05 25.86
N SER A 52 13.95 9.12 26.44
CA SER A 52 13.05 9.05 27.61
C SER A 52 11.85 8.15 27.33
N MET A 53 11.08 8.48 26.29
CA MET A 53 9.93 7.68 25.86
C MET A 53 10.32 6.23 25.56
N ALA A 54 11.44 6.01 24.87
CA ALA A 54 11.94 4.68 24.56
C ALA A 54 12.21 3.84 25.82
N SER A 55 12.88 4.44 26.81
CA SER A 55 13.19 3.76 28.08
C SER A 55 11.94 3.39 28.87
N ILE A 56 10.94 4.29 28.93
CA ILE A 56 9.66 4.05 29.61
C ILE A 56 8.89 2.92 28.92
N LEU A 57 8.81 2.93 27.59
CA LEU A 57 8.15 1.87 26.83
C LEU A 57 8.85 0.52 27.00
N MET A 58 10.19 0.51 27.04
CA MET A 58 10.97 -0.72 27.20
C MET A 58 10.80 -1.33 28.60
N VAL A 59 11.01 -0.53 29.66
CA VAL A 59 10.83 -0.99 31.05
C VAL A 59 9.37 -1.35 31.32
N GLY A 60 8.44 -0.53 30.81
CA GLY A 60 7.02 -0.79 30.89
C GLY A 60 6.62 -2.09 30.21
N GLY A 61 7.09 -2.33 28.99
CA GLY A 61 6.87 -3.56 28.25
C GLY A 61 7.41 -4.79 28.97
N MET A 62 8.60 -4.70 29.59
CA MET A 62 9.15 -5.77 30.44
C MET A 62 8.26 -6.05 31.65
N ALA A 63 7.76 -5.00 32.33
CA ALA A 63 6.87 -5.17 33.46
C ALA A 63 5.53 -5.83 33.06
N VAL A 64 4.93 -5.41 31.94
CA VAL A 64 3.72 -6.03 31.38
C VAL A 64 3.98 -7.51 31.06
N TYR A 65 5.10 -7.83 30.42
CA TYR A 65 5.46 -9.20 30.09
C TYR A 65 5.60 -10.07 31.35
N ILE A 66 6.33 -9.61 32.36
CA ILE A 66 6.49 -10.33 33.63
C ILE A 66 5.12 -10.58 34.28
N LEU A 67 4.26 -9.57 34.37
CA LEU A 67 2.93 -9.71 34.98
C LEU A 67 2.02 -10.67 34.19
N ASP A 68 2.11 -10.67 32.86
CA ASP A 68 1.37 -11.60 32.02
C ASP A 68 1.86 -13.05 32.21
N THR A 69 3.19 -13.26 32.33
CA THR A 69 3.75 -14.59 32.63
C THR A 69 3.34 -15.10 34.02
N LEU A 70 3.20 -14.20 35.01
CA LEU A 70 2.67 -14.49 36.35
C LEU A 70 1.14 -14.68 36.36
N ARG A 71 0.48 -14.61 35.19
CA ARG A 71 -0.97 -14.72 34.99
C ARG A 71 -1.80 -13.64 35.69
N GLN A 72 -1.19 -12.52 36.09
CA GLN A 72 -1.89 -11.36 36.66
C GLN A 72 -2.39 -10.41 35.55
N LYS A 73 -3.39 -10.86 34.80
CA LYS A 73 -3.85 -10.16 33.57
C LYS A 73 -4.41 -8.76 33.80
N GLU A 74 -5.10 -8.55 34.92
CA GLU A 74 -5.68 -7.24 35.29
C GLU A 74 -4.58 -6.23 35.63
N MET A 75 -3.55 -6.68 36.35
CA MET A 75 -2.38 -5.86 36.67
C MET A 75 -1.56 -5.55 35.43
N ALA A 76 -1.34 -6.54 34.56
CA ALA A 76 -0.65 -6.33 33.28
C ALA A 76 -1.36 -5.29 32.40
N PHE A 77 -2.71 -5.33 32.36
CA PHE A 77 -3.53 -4.33 31.67
C PHE A 77 -3.35 -2.92 32.26
N GLY A 78 -3.44 -2.79 33.59
CA GLY A 78 -3.25 -1.49 34.27
C GLY A 78 -1.85 -0.91 34.05
N VAL A 79 -0.82 -1.74 34.14
CA VAL A 79 0.57 -1.33 33.89
C VAL A 79 0.76 -0.91 32.43
N ALA A 80 0.16 -1.61 31.46
CA ALA A 80 0.24 -1.20 30.05
C ALA A 80 -0.29 0.22 29.83
N TRP A 81 -1.49 0.55 30.32
CA TRP A 81 -2.03 1.90 30.20
C TRP A 81 -1.24 2.95 30.98
N ALA A 82 -0.77 2.61 32.19
CA ALA A 82 0.08 3.49 32.97
C ALA A 82 1.39 3.82 32.23
N THR A 83 2.01 2.84 31.57
CA THR A 83 3.25 3.04 30.81
C THR A 83 3.05 3.93 29.59
N LEU A 84 1.93 3.78 28.87
CA LEU A 84 1.57 4.68 27.76
C LEU A 84 1.28 6.10 28.24
N GLY A 85 0.61 6.25 29.39
CA GLY A 85 0.37 7.55 30.02
C GLY A 85 1.68 8.25 30.43
N LEU A 86 2.60 7.50 31.06
CA LEU A 86 3.94 8.01 31.41
C LEU A 86 4.77 8.36 30.17
N ALA A 87 4.67 7.57 29.10
CA ALA A 87 5.33 7.87 27.82
C ALA A 87 4.80 9.18 27.20
N LEU A 88 3.48 9.44 27.28
CA LEU A 88 2.90 10.70 26.83
C LEU A 88 3.36 11.89 27.68
N LEU A 89 3.41 11.72 29.00
CA LEU A 89 3.93 12.75 29.91
C LEU A 89 5.41 13.05 29.62
N ALA A 90 6.21 12.02 29.34
CA ALA A 90 7.60 12.19 28.93
C ALA A 90 7.70 13.03 27.65
N ALA A 91 6.93 12.69 26.61
CA ALA A 91 6.89 13.46 25.36
C ALA A 91 6.43 14.92 25.56
N ALA A 92 5.47 15.16 26.45
CA ALA A 92 4.99 16.50 26.78
C ALA A 92 6.00 17.31 27.60
N SER A 93 6.79 16.66 28.45
CA SER A 93 7.84 17.29 29.25
C SER A 93 9.19 17.40 28.54
N GLY A 94 9.33 16.69 27.42
CA GLY A 94 10.57 16.55 26.66
C GLY A 94 10.87 17.74 25.75
N LYS A 95 11.95 17.60 24.99
CA LYS A 95 12.39 18.60 24.02
C LYS A 95 11.38 18.84 22.91
N LEU A 96 10.48 17.89 22.68
CA LEU A 96 9.44 17.97 21.66
C LEU A 96 8.45 19.12 21.91
N PHE A 97 8.22 19.50 23.18
CA PHE A 97 7.20 20.48 23.56
C PHE A 97 7.76 21.66 24.37
N LEU A 98 8.54 21.43 25.43
CA LEU A 98 9.00 22.51 26.33
C LEU A 98 10.31 23.18 25.90
N ALA A 99 11.18 22.47 25.19
CA ALA A 99 12.46 23.01 24.70
C ALA A 99 12.49 23.15 23.16
N SER A 100 11.31 23.20 22.55
CA SER A 100 11.16 23.23 21.10
C SER A 100 11.10 24.67 20.60
N GLU A 101 11.88 24.99 19.56
CA GLU A 101 11.79 26.25 18.80
C GLU A 101 10.53 26.29 17.90
N MET A 102 9.67 25.27 17.96
CA MET A 102 8.46 25.18 17.14
C MET A 102 7.37 26.16 17.62
N PRO A 103 6.57 26.73 16.70
CA PRO A 103 5.36 27.45 17.07
C PRO A 103 4.44 26.60 17.95
N GLY A 104 3.85 27.17 18.99
CA GLY A 104 3.06 26.41 19.98
C GLY A 104 1.90 25.60 19.39
N ILE A 105 1.30 26.06 18.29
CA ILE A 105 0.24 25.32 17.56
C ILE A 105 0.81 24.02 16.96
N LEU A 106 1.99 24.08 16.36
CA LEU A 106 2.64 22.90 15.77
C LEU A 106 3.05 21.92 16.87
N ALA A 107 3.60 22.41 17.98
CA ALA A 107 3.93 21.58 19.14
C ALA A 107 2.68 20.88 19.71
N ALA A 108 1.54 21.59 19.81
CA ALA A 108 0.27 21.01 20.25
C ALA A 108 -0.26 19.95 19.28
N LEU A 109 -0.14 20.15 17.96
CA LEU A 109 -0.53 19.15 16.96
C LEU A 109 0.36 17.90 17.00
N VAL A 110 1.67 18.07 17.16
CA VAL A 110 2.60 16.94 17.32
C VAL A 110 2.29 16.14 18.59
N LEU A 111 2.00 16.83 19.70
CA LEU A 111 1.59 16.18 20.94
C LEU A 111 0.25 15.44 20.79
N LEU A 112 -0.71 16.03 20.06
CA LEU A 112 -2.00 15.40 19.78
C LEU A 112 -1.84 14.13 18.94
N ILE A 113 -1.00 14.15 17.90
CA ILE A 113 -0.71 12.97 17.06
C ILE A 113 0.01 11.90 17.88
N THR A 114 0.95 12.29 18.75
CA THR A 114 1.67 11.39 19.66
C THR A 114 0.70 10.73 20.65
N ALA A 115 -0.19 11.53 21.26
CA ALA A 115 -1.25 11.04 22.14
C ALA A 115 -2.19 10.08 21.41
N ALA A 116 -2.59 10.38 20.17
CA ALA A 116 -3.42 9.51 19.36
C ALA A 116 -2.73 8.18 19.05
N CYS A 117 -1.44 8.19 18.70
CA CYS A 117 -0.66 6.97 18.45
C CYS A 117 -0.55 6.09 19.70
N LEU A 118 -0.28 6.68 20.86
CA LEU A 118 -0.21 5.95 22.13
C LEU A 118 -1.59 5.43 22.56
N ALA A 119 -2.65 6.21 22.38
CA ALA A 119 -4.02 5.78 22.66
C ALA A 119 -4.43 4.60 21.78
N LEU A 120 -4.16 4.66 20.47
CA LEU A 120 -4.42 3.55 19.54
C LEU A 120 -3.61 2.30 19.90
N THR A 121 -2.36 2.47 20.34
CA THR A 121 -1.53 1.37 20.86
C THR A 121 -2.15 0.77 22.12
N GLY A 122 -2.68 1.60 23.03
CA GLY A 122 -3.41 1.14 24.21
C GLY A 122 -4.66 0.36 23.85
N LEU A 123 -5.43 0.81 22.86
CA LEU A 123 -6.58 0.07 22.32
C LEU A 123 -6.16 -1.26 21.68
N TRP A 124 -5.06 -1.26 20.94
CA TRP A 124 -4.49 -2.47 20.33
C TRP A 124 -4.11 -3.51 21.38
N ILE A 125 -3.40 -3.10 22.44
CA ILE A 125 -3.05 -3.94 23.58
C ILE A 125 -4.30 -4.45 24.30
N SER A 126 -5.29 -3.57 24.51
CA SER A 126 -6.55 -3.91 25.19
C SER A 126 -7.31 -5.03 24.48
N ILE A 127 -7.35 -5.01 23.13
CA ILE A 127 -8.00 -6.07 22.35
C ILE A 127 -7.31 -7.43 22.54
N GLN A 128 -6.00 -7.49 22.84
CA GLN A 128 -5.28 -8.77 22.99
C GLN A 128 -5.73 -9.56 24.23
N PHE A 129 -6.32 -8.89 25.23
CA PHE A 129 -6.78 -9.54 26.45
C PHE A 129 -8.09 -10.31 26.22
N ARG A 130 -8.00 -11.64 26.23
CA ARG A 130 -9.14 -12.54 26.01
C ARG A 130 -10.33 -12.31 26.95
N TRP A 131 -10.09 -11.87 28.19
CA TRP A 131 -11.18 -11.61 29.14
C TRP A 131 -12.05 -10.43 28.69
N ILE A 132 -11.45 -9.39 28.08
CA ILE A 132 -12.16 -8.23 27.52
C ILE A 132 -13.01 -8.66 26.32
N GLN A 133 -12.48 -9.52 25.45
CA GLN A 133 -13.22 -10.05 24.30
C GLN A 133 -14.47 -10.83 24.71
N LEU A 134 -14.41 -11.57 25.81
CA LEU A 134 -15.52 -12.40 26.28
C LEU A 134 -16.55 -11.61 27.09
N GLN A 135 -16.11 -10.68 27.94
CA GLN A 135 -17.00 -9.92 28.82
C GLN A 135 -17.65 -8.71 28.13
N TYR A 136 -16.93 -8.05 27.20
CA TYR A 136 -17.35 -6.79 26.58
C TYR A 136 -17.24 -6.81 25.04
N PRO A 137 -17.97 -7.70 24.34
CA PRO A 137 -17.85 -7.85 22.88
C PRO A 137 -18.22 -6.58 22.09
N VAL A 138 -19.16 -5.77 22.60
CA VAL A 138 -19.55 -4.49 21.97
C VAL A 138 -18.41 -3.48 22.04
N VAL A 139 -17.69 -3.43 23.17
CA VAL A 139 -16.55 -2.53 23.36
C VAL A 139 -15.41 -2.95 22.43
N VAL A 140 -15.16 -4.26 22.28
CA VAL A 140 -14.13 -4.77 21.37
C VAL A 140 -14.45 -4.45 19.91
N ALA A 141 -15.71 -4.53 19.49
CA ALA A 141 -16.11 -4.08 18.16
C ALA A 141 -15.87 -2.57 17.96
N GLY A 142 -16.12 -1.77 19.00
CA GLY A 142 -15.80 -0.34 19.01
C GLY A 142 -14.29 -0.09 18.89
N PHE A 143 -13.47 -0.83 19.64
CA PHE A 143 -12.02 -0.75 19.56
C PHE A 143 -11.49 -1.20 18.20
N GLU A 144 -12.04 -2.26 17.61
CA GLU A 144 -11.66 -2.72 16.26
C GLU A 144 -11.92 -1.61 15.23
N LYS A 145 -13.08 -0.97 15.29
CA LYS A 145 -13.42 0.16 14.40
C LYS A 145 -12.46 1.33 14.57
N THR A 146 -12.26 1.80 15.80
CA THR A 146 -11.39 2.96 16.05
C THR A 146 -9.92 2.66 15.72
N LEU A 147 -9.48 1.43 15.95
CA LEU A 147 -8.13 0.98 15.62
C LEU A 147 -7.91 0.98 14.11
N ILE A 148 -8.81 0.38 13.33
CA ILE A 148 -8.66 0.30 11.87
C ILE A 148 -8.81 1.69 11.24
N GLY A 149 -9.82 2.47 11.63
CA GLY A 149 -10.04 3.82 11.10
C GLY A 149 -8.97 4.83 11.52
N GLY A 150 -8.50 4.76 12.77
CA GLY A 150 -7.54 5.70 13.35
C GLY A 150 -6.07 5.40 13.04
N SER A 151 -5.70 4.13 12.86
CA SER A 151 -4.29 3.76 12.62
C SER A 151 -3.75 4.33 11.32
N PHE A 152 -4.57 4.43 10.28
CA PHE A 152 -4.16 4.92 8.97
C PHE A 152 -3.67 6.39 8.99
N PRO A 153 -4.48 7.39 9.41
CA PRO A 153 -4.04 8.79 9.43
C PRO A 153 -2.91 9.05 10.43
N VAL A 154 -2.90 8.36 11.58
CA VAL A 154 -1.84 8.51 12.58
C VAL A 154 -0.51 7.94 12.07
N ALA A 155 -0.53 6.75 11.47
CA ALA A 155 0.66 6.15 10.88
C ALA A 155 1.18 7.02 9.72
N ALA A 156 0.29 7.50 8.85
CA ALA A 156 0.65 8.41 7.77
C ALA A 156 1.39 9.66 8.27
N ALA A 157 0.89 10.31 9.33
CA ALA A 157 1.51 11.50 9.90
C ALA A 157 2.89 11.18 10.50
N VAL A 158 2.97 10.23 11.44
CA VAL A 158 4.21 9.91 12.17
C VAL A 158 5.29 9.38 11.23
N GLN A 159 4.94 8.47 10.32
CA GLN A 159 5.92 7.88 9.41
C GLN A 159 6.39 8.87 8.35
N SER A 160 5.58 9.89 8.00
CA SER A 160 6.03 10.97 7.12
C SER A 160 7.20 11.77 7.73
N TRP A 161 7.23 11.96 9.07
CA TRP A 161 8.34 12.62 9.75
C TRP A 161 9.63 11.80 9.68
N ALA A 162 9.52 10.47 9.78
CA ALA A 162 10.69 9.61 9.62
C ALA A 162 11.22 9.64 8.18
N LEU A 163 10.32 9.66 7.18
CA LEU A 163 10.72 9.75 5.78
C LEU A 163 11.42 11.07 5.46
N THR A 164 10.97 12.20 6.01
CA THR A 164 11.63 13.50 5.82
C THR A 164 13.02 13.53 6.45
N VAL A 165 13.19 12.94 7.64
CA VAL A 165 14.50 12.83 8.30
C VAL A 165 15.43 11.86 7.56
N ALA A 166 14.91 10.73 7.07
CA ALA A 166 15.73 9.67 6.46
C ALA A 166 16.11 9.96 5.00
N ALA A 167 15.18 10.46 4.19
CA ALA A 167 15.36 10.65 2.75
C ALA A 167 15.58 12.11 2.36
N GLY A 168 15.39 13.06 3.27
CA GLY A 168 15.38 14.49 2.98
C GLY A 168 14.06 14.98 2.42
N VAL A 169 13.85 16.31 2.50
CA VAL A 169 12.58 16.97 2.17
C VAL A 169 12.16 16.75 0.71
N ASP A 170 13.12 16.71 -0.22
CA ASP A 170 12.85 16.63 -1.67
C ASP A 170 12.36 15.24 -2.09
N ALA A 171 12.86 14.18 -1.44
CA ALA A 171 12.56 12.79 -1.78
C ALA A 171 11.44 12.18 -0.94
N ALA A 172 11.18 12.71 0.27
CA ALA A 172 10.18 12.17 1.19
C ALA A 172 8.79 12.01 0.56
N PRO A 173 8.25 12.98 -0.22
CA PRO A 173 6.92 12.86 -0.82
C PRO A 173 6.77 11.66 -1.75
N PHE A 174 7.84 11.28 -2.46
CA PHE A 174 7.79 10.13 -3.39
C PHE A 174 7.76 8.80 -2.65
N LEU A 175 8.52 8.67 -1.57
CA LEU A 175 8.48 7.50 -0.69
C LEU A 175 7.16 7.41 0.06
N LEU A 176 6.60 8.57 0.42
CA LEU A 176 5.32 8.68 1.11
C LEU A 176 4.17 8.17 0.24
N VAL A 177 4.21 8.34 -1.09
CA VAL A 177 3.23 7.71 -2.00
C VAL A 177 3.21 6.19 -1.81
N ALA A 178 4.37 5.54 -1.86
CA ALA A 178 4.47 4.09 -1.71
C ALA A 178 3.97 3.63 -0.33
N LEU A 179 4.36 4.35 0.71
CA LEU A 179 3.91 4.07 2.08
C LEU A 179 2.39 4.23 2.24
N LEU A 180 1.80 5.32 1.75
CA LEU A 180 0.37 5.54 1.87
C LEU A 180 -0.44 4.53 1.04
N CYS A 181 0.04 4.15 -0.14
CA CYS A 181 -0.62 3.13 -0.97
C CYS A 181 -0.61 1.76 -0.28
N THR A 182 0.50 1.39 0.36
CA THR A 182 0.59 0.13 1.12
C THR A 182 -0.31 0.15 2.36
N LEU A 183 -0.28 1.23 3.14
CA LEU A 183 -1.16 1.41 4.29
C LEU A 183 -2.65 1.45 3.89
N TYR A 184 -2.99 2.05 2.75
CA TYR A 184 -4.35 2.06 2.21
C TYR A 184 -4.83 0.65 1.86
N HIS A 185 -3.97 -0.14 1.20
CA HIS A 185 -4.27 -1.54 0.90
C HIS A 185 -4.50 -2.37 2.17
N LEU A 186 -3.69 -2.14 3.21
CA LEU A 186 -3.78 -2.88 4.47
C LEU A 186 -5.02 -2.50 5.27
N LEU A 187 -5.30 -1.20 5.43
CA LEU A 187 -6.24 -0.70 6.44
C LEU A 187 -7.50 -0.04 5.90
N ALA A 188 -7.52 0.45 4.66
CA ALA A 188 -8.63 1.27 4.13
C ALA A 188 -9.55 0.55 3.11
N LEU A 189 -9.19 -0.68 2.73
CA LEU A 189 -10.07 -1.57 1.97
C LEU A 189 -11.17 -2.14 2.89
N PRO A 190 -12.35 -2.54 2.35
CA PRO A 190 -13.47 -2.94 3.19
C PRO A 190 -13.13 -4.24 3.92
N LEU A 191 -13.03 -4.16 5.25
CA LEU A 191 -12.73 -5.27 6.16
C LEU A 191 -14.00 -5.80 6.85
N GLU A 192 -14.07 -7.11 7.03
CA GLU A 192 -15.17 -7.78 7.74
C GLU A 192 -14.94 -7.77 9.26
N PRO A 193 -15.97 -7.58 10.11
CA PRO A 193 -15.78 -7.54 11.55
C PRO A 193 -15.25 -8.87 12.08
N SER A 194 -14.26 -8.81 12.99
CA SER A 194 -13.65 -9.99 13.59
C SER A 194 -14.64 -10.84 14.41
N LEU A 195 -15.65 -10.19 15.01
CA LEU A 195 -16.64 -10.79 15.90
C LEU A 195 -18.07 -10.84 15.31
N ALA A 196 -18.22 -10.80 13.99
CA ALA A 196 -19.54 -10.79 13.35
C ALA A 196 -20.36 -12.07 13.71
N PRO A 197 -21.63 -11.94 14.15
CA PRO A 197 -22.47 -13.10 14.41
C PRO A 197 -22.72 -13.89 13.12
N ARG A 198 -22.45 -15.21 13.17
CA ARG A 198 -22.78 -16.15 12.09
C ARG A 198 -24.28 -16.04 11.76
N GLY A 199 -24.60 -15.70 10.51
CA GLY A 199 -25.97 -15.84 9.99
C GLY A 199 -26.54 -14.65 9.24
N ARG A 200 -25.88 -13.49 9.21
CA ARG A 200 -26.32 -12.35 8.37
C ARG A 200 -25.65 -12.36 6.99
N GLY A 201 -25.62 -13.54 6.37
CA GLY A 201 -25.43 -13.60 4.92
C GLY A 201 -26.62 -12.93 4.22
N PRO A 202 -26.48 -12.46 2.97
CA PRO A 202 -27.63 -11.99 2.21
C PRO A 202 -28.70 -13.09 2.24
N ARG A 203 -29.93 -12.74 2.61
CA ARG A 203 -31.07 -13.65 2.46
C ARG A 203 -31.08 -14.11 0.99
N PRO A 204 -31.06 -15.41 0.68
CA PRO A 204 -31.13 -15.87 -0.70
C PRO A 204 -32.42 -15.32 -1.32
N GLY A 205 -32.29 -14.41 -2.28
CA GLY A 205 -33.42 -13.76 -2.95
C GLY A 205 -33.44 -12.23 -2.95
N THR A 206 -32.65 -11.54 -2.12
CA THR A 206 -32.54 -10.08 -2.21
C THR A 206 -31.22 -9.70 -2.88
N ALA A 207 -31.30 -9.30 -4.16
CA ALA A 207 -30.22 -8.64 -4.90
C ALA A 207 -29.99 -7.20 -4.39
N ALA A 208 -29.85 -7.04 -3.08
CA ALA A 208 -29.35 -5.79 -2.52
C ALA A 208 -27.83 -5.77 -2.79
N PRO A 209 -27.26 -4.65 -3.26
CA PRO A 209 -25.81 -4.49 -3.32
C PRO A 209 -25.24 -4.79 -1.93
N PRO A 210 -23.99 -5.26 -1.80
CA PRO A 210 -23.34 -5.38 -0.50
C PRO A 210 -23.29 -3.99 0.13
N SER A 211 -24.34 -3.66 0.88
CA SER A 211 -24.45 -2.42 1.61
C SER A 211 -23.44 -2.49 2.73
N SER A 212 -22.90 -1.33 3.09
CA SER A 212 -22.02 -1.04 4.23
C SER A 212 -22.43 -1.63 5.58
N ALA A 213 -23.53 -2.39 5.66
CA ALA A 213 -24.09 -2.98 6.86
C ALA A 213 -23.25 -4.14 7.44
N GLY A 214 -22.12 -4.50 6.84
CA GLY A 214 -21.27 -5.60 7.27
C GLY A 214 -19.76 -5.31 7.26
N THR A 215 -19.33 -4.07 7.02
CA THR A 215 -17.91 -3.68 7.06
C THR A 215 -17.57 -3.00 8.39
N VAL A 216 -16.33 -3.15 8.85
CA VAL A 216 -15.84 -2.43 10.05
C VAL A 216 -15.83 -0.92 9.81
N GLN A 217 -15.48 -0.53 8.58
CA GLN A 217 -15.33 0.88 8.19
C GLN A 217 -16.61 1.44 7.59
N GLU A 218 -16.80 2.73 7.82
CA GLU A 218 -17.85 3.52 7.19
C GLU A 218 -17.39 4.13 5.85
N PRO A 219 -18.30 4.43 4.91
CA PRO A 219 -17.95 5.08 3.65
C PRO A 219 -17.22 6.42 3.84
N GLY A 220 -17.54 7.17 4.90
CA GLY A 220 -16.86 8.42 5.23
C GLY A 220 -15.39 8.23 5.59
N GLU A 221 -15.06 7.16 6.33
CA GLU A 221 -13.69 6.80 6.69
C GLU A 221 -12.91 6.35 5.45
N GLY A 222 -13.54 5.58 4.56
CA GLY A 222 -12.95 5.19 3.27
C GLY A 222 -12.68 6.37 2.34
N ALA A 223 -13.58 7.35 2.31
CA ALA A 223 -13.40 8.60 1.57
C ALA A 223 -12.28 9.45 2.17
N ALA A 224 -12.24 9.62 3.50
CA ALA A 224 -11.17 10.35 4.17
C ALA A 224 -9.80 9.71 3.93
N ALA A 225 -9.70 8.39 4.00
CA ALA A 225 -8.48 7.65 3.69
C ALA A 225 -8.06 7.87 2.24
N PHE A 226 -9.00 7.84 1.29
CA PHE A 226 -8.72 8.14 -0.12
C PHE A 226 -8.17 9.56 -0.32
N PHE A 227 -8.81 10.57 0.27
CA PHE A 227 -8.34 11.96 0.18
C PHE A 227 -6.96 12.16 0.82
N LEU A 228 -6.68 11.47 1.92
CA LEU A 228 -5.37 11.50 2.55
C LEU A 228 -4.30 10.91 1.63
N VAL A 229 -4.54 9.74 1.03
CA VAL A 229 -3.60 9.13 0.07
C VAL A 229 -3.37 10.02 -1.15
N ALA A 230 -4.42 10.63 -1.68
CA ALA A 230 -4.36 11.41 -2.91
C ALA A 230 -3.71 12.78 -2.73
N THR A 231 -3.93 13.46 -1.60
CA THR A 231 -3.52 14.86 -1.42
C THR A 231 -2.25 15.01 -0.58
N LEU A 232 -1.99 14.14 0.38
CA LEU A 232 -0.92 14.34 1.36
C LEU A 232 0.50 14.35 0.73
N PRO A 233 0.87 13.46 -0.21
CA PRO A 233 2.18 13.52 -0.87
C PRO A 233 2.37 14.79 -1.70
N ALA A 234 1.36 15.15 -2.51
CA ALA A 234 1.42 16.35 -3.34
C ALA A 234 1.44 17.63 -2.49
N GLY A 235 0.65 17.68 -1.40
CA GLY A 235 0.64 18.79 -0.45
C GLY A 235 1.97 18.94 0.28
N MET A 236 2.57 17.84 0.74
CA MET A 236 3.89 17.87 1.37
C MET A 236 4.95 18.44 0.42
N TYR A 237 4.95 18.02 -0.84
CA TYR A 237 5.87 18.54 -1.85
C TYR A 237 5.60 20.01 -2.18
N ALA A 238 4.34 20.41 -2.33
CA ALA A 238 3.97 21.80 -2.61
C ALA A 238 4.37 22.76 -1.49
N VAL A 239 4.27 22.33 -0.23
CA VAL A 239 4.69 23.13 0.92
C VAL A 239 6.21 23.20 1.00
N ALA A 240 6.91 22.09 0.75
CA ALA A 240 8.37 22.06 0.74
C ALA A 240 8.97 23.02 -0.31
N GLU A 241 8.37 23.04 -1.51
CA GLU A 241 8.87 23.81 -2.67
C GLU A 241 8.00 25.04 -2.96
N ALA A 242 7.33 25.58 -1.94
CA ALA A 242 6.34 26.65 -2.11
C ALA A 242 6.92 27.92 -2.76
N ALA A 243 8.21 28.20 -2.54
CA ALA A 243 8.89 29.37 -3.08
C ALA A 243 9.07 29.30 -4.61
N ASP A 244 9.30 28.10 -5.16
CA ASP A 244 9.71 27.91 -6.57
C ASP A 244 8.71 27.10 -7.40
N LEU A 245 7.50 26.90 -6.88
CA LEU A 245 6.47 26.01 -7.45
C LEU A 245 6.12 26.30 -8.91
N ALA A 246 6.32 27.54 -9.38
CA ALA A 246 6.04 27.96 -10.74
C ALA A 246 7.02 27.37 -11.78
N HIS A 247 8.16 26.83 -11.37
CA HIS A 247 9.06 26.19 -12.32
C HIS A 247 8.46 24.89 -12.87
N TRP A 248 8.63 24.70 -14.18
CA TRP A 248 8.09 23.58 -14.94
C TRP A 248 8.42 22.20 -14.32
N VAL A 249 9.58 22.11 -13.67
CA VAL A 249 10.04 20.92 -12.94
C VAL A 249 9.09 20.52 -11.82
N HIS A 250 8.67 21.47 -10.99
CA HIS A 250 7.83 21.20 -9.84
C HIS A 250 6.41 20.89 -10.30
N ALA A 251 5.96 21.49 -11.42
CA ALA A 251 4.69 21.15 -12.06
C ALA A 251 4.62 19.65 -12.47
N TRP A 252 5.65 19.11 -13.14
CA TRP A 252 5.70 17.68 -13.47
C TRP A 252 5.82 16.78 -12.23
N SER A 253 6.55 17.24 -11.21
CA SER A 253 6.71 16.51 -9.95
C SER A 253 5.39 16.42 -9.18
N LEU A 254 4.63 17.52 -9.12
CA LEU A 254 3.28 17.55 -8.56
C LEU A 254 2.30 16.71 -9.36
N LEU A 255 2.36 16.77 -10.69
CA LEU A 255 1.53 15.93 -11.55
C LEU A 255 1.78 14.45 -11.26
N LEU A 256 3.05 14.05 -11.14
CA LEU A 256 3.43 12.68 -10.78
C LEU A 256 2.94 12.29 -9.37
N LEU A 257 3.15 13.15 -8.37
CA LEU A 257 2.75 12.89 -6.98
C LEU A 257 1.23 12.85 -6.78
N ALA A 258 0.46 13.61 -7.57
CA ALA A 258 -0.99 13.58 -7.54
C ALA A 258 -1.56 12.37 -8.29
N SER A 259 -0.91 11.95 -9.38
CA SER A 259 -1.42 10.87 -10.24
C SER A 259 -1.07 9.47 -9.76
N LEU A 260 0.13 9.25 -9.20
CA LEU A 260 0.57 7.93 -8.75
C LEU A 260 -0.33 7.30 -7.66
N PRO A 261 -0.73 8.02 -6.59
CA PRO A 261 -1.63 7.45 -5.59
C PRO A 261 -3.01 7.14 -6.17
N LEU A 262 -3.53 8.00 -7.06
CA LEU A 262 -4.81 7.79 -7.73
C LEU A 262 -4.78 6.54 -8.63
N LEU A 263 -3.68 6.35 -9.38
CA LEU A 263 -3.46 5.17 -10.19
C LEU A 263 -3.42 3.91 -9.32
N ALA A 264 -2.65 3.93 -8.24
CA ALA A 264 -2.56 2.80 -7.32
C ALA A 264 -3.92 2.40 -6.73
N VAL A 265 -4.70 3.38 -6.25
CA VAL A 265 -6.05 3.12 -5.72
C VAL A 265 -7.01 2.62 -6.81
N ALA A 266 -6.98 3.20 -8.01
CA ALA A 266 -7.84 2.81 -9.12
C ALA A 266 -7.54 1.38 -9.62
N CYS A 267 -6.28 0.95 -9.57
CA CYS A 267 -5.87 -0.42 -9.90
C CYS A 267 -6.41 -1.46 -8.90
N MET A 268 -6.57 -1.10 -7.62
CA MET A 268 -7.06 -2.04 -6.60
C MET A 268 -8.55 -2.43 -6.83
N PRO A 269 -8.91 -3.73 -6.80
CA PRO A 269 -10.25 -4.23 -7.16
C PRO A 269 -11.40 -3.64 -6.34
N ARG A 270 -11.12 -3.10 -5.15
CA ARG A 270 -12.08 -2.41 -4.27
C ARG A 270 -11.59 -1.04 -3.78
N GLY A 271 -10.69 -0.38 -4.51
CA GLY A 271 -10.11 0.89 -4.06
C GLY A 271 -11.10 2.06 -3.95
N LEU A 272 -12.26 1.99 -4.61
CA LEU A 272 -13.31 3.02 -4.55
C LEU A 272 -14.60 2.49 -3.92
N TRP A 273 -14.51 1.51 -3.02
CA TRP A 273 -15.66 0.82 -2.42
C TRP A 273 -16.64 1.78 -1.71
N TRP A 274 -16.15 2.88 -1.17
CA TRP A 274 -16.94 3.89 -0.45
C TRP A 274 -17.93 4.64 -1.36
N LEU A 275 -17.72 4.64 -2.68
CA LEU A 275 -18.68 5.16 -3.67
C LEU A 275 -19.84 4.18 -3.96
N GLY A 276 -19.78 2.97 -3.40
CA GLY A 276 -20.76 1.91 -3.63
C GLY A 276 -20.54 1.16 -4.95
N ALA A 277 -21.59 0.48 -5.40
CA ALA A 277 -21.56 -0.31 -6.62
C ALA A 277 -22.50 0.31 -7.68
N GLY A 278 -22.07 0.26 -8.95
CA GLY A 278 -22.92 0.69 -10.05
C GLY A 278 -22.13 1.03 -11.32
N GLU A 279 -22.87 1.18 -12.41
CA GLU A 279 -22.29 1.49 -13.71
C GLU A 279 -21.56 2.85 -13.73
N ARG A 280 -22.12 3.84 -13.04
CA ARG A 280 -21.48 5.16 -12.90
C ARG A 280 -20.13 5.09 -12.18
N VAL A 281 -20.04 4.28 -11.11
CA VAL A 281 -18.80 4.08 -10.35
C VAL A 281 -17.78 3.31 -11.17
N ARG A 282 -18.22 2.31 -11.95
CA ARG A 282 -17.35 1.59 -12.89
C ARG A 282 -16.75 2.51 -13.95
N ARG A 283 -17.57 3.38 -14.56
CA ARG A 283 -17.10 4.38 -15.52
C ARG A 283 -16.18 5.41 -14.89
N LEU A 284 -16.50 5.89 -13.68
CA LEU A 284 -15.65 6.82 -12.94
C LEU A 284 -14.30 6.19 -12.61
N ARG A 285 -14.27 4.94 -12.16
CA ARG A 285 -13.02 4.20 -11.91
C ARG A 285 -12.19 4.04 -13.19
N ALA A 286 -12.81 3.67 -14.30
CA ALA A 286 -12.11 3.56 -15.58
C ALA A 286 -11.56 4.91 -16.06
N GLY A 287 -12.35 5.98 -15.94
CA GLY A 287 -11.92 7.35 -16.27
C GLY A 287 -10.77 7.83 -15.38
N LEU A 288 -10.86 7.56 -14.06
CA LEU A 288 -9.79 7.88 -13.12
C LEU A 288 -8.51 7.11 -13.44
N LEU A 289 -8.62 5.81 -13.74
CA LEU A 289 -7.48 4.96 -14.11
C LEU A 289 -6.80 5.49 -15.38
N LEU A 290 -7.57 5.87 -16.41
CA LEU A 290 -7.04 6.42 -17.65
C LEU A 290 -6.39 7.79 -17.46
N ALA A 291 -7.06 8.71 -16.77
CA ALA A 291 -6.55 10.05 -16.51
C ALA A 291 -5.28 10.01 -15.63
N SER A 292 -5.30 9.21 -14.56
CA SER A 292 -4.15 9.07 -13.66
C SER A 292 -2.98 8.36 -14.32
N LEU A 293 -3.22 7.33 -15.15
CA LEU A 293 -2.14 6.68 -15.90
C LEU A 293 -1.48 7.67 -16.87
N ALA A 294 -2.27 8.38 -17.69
CA ALA A 294 -1.74 9.35 -18.65
C ALA A 294 -0.94 10.47 -17.97
N ALA A 295 -1.43 10.98 -16.83
CA ALA A 295 -0.75 12.00 -16.03
C ALA A 295 0.53 11.47 -15.36
N ALA A 296 0.50 10.24 -14.84
CA ALA A 296 1.66 9.60 -14.23
C ALA A 296 2.78 9.35 -15.25
N LEU A 297 2.43 8.87 -16.45
CA LEU A 297 3.39 8.69 -17.55
C LEU A 297 3.97 10.03 -18.01
N ALA A 298 3.15 11.05 -18.20
CA ALA A 298 3.62 12.38 -18.59
C ALA A 298 4.58 12.96 -17.55
N GLY A 299 4.23 12.86 -16.25
CA GLY A 299 5.10 13.28 -15.16
C GLY A 299 6.41 12.49 -15.11
N LEU A 300 6.36 11.18 -15.34
CA LEU A 300 7.53 10.30 -15.31
C LEU A 300 8.48 10.57 -16.48
N GLU A 301 7.95 10.71 -17.69
CA GLU A 301 8.74 11.04 -18.87
C GLU A 301 9.41 12.41 -18.73
N ALA A 302 8.64 13.45 -18.41
CA ALA A 302 9.15 14.81 -18.33
C ALA A 302 10.18 14.99 -17.21
N ARG A 303 9.93 14.41 -16.03
CA ARG A 303 10.81 14.58 -14.86
C ARG A 303 11.96 13.57 -14.82
N VAL A 304 11.68 12.30 -15.07
CA VAL A 304 12.67 11.24 -14.92
C VAL A 304 13.42 11.08 -16.23
N VAL A 305 12.72 10.72 -17.31
CA VAL A 305 13.39 10.31 -18.56
C VAL A 305 14.08 11.48 -19.26
N PHE A 306 13.35 12.55 -19.56
CA PHE A 306 13.88 13.66 -20.36
C PHE A 306 14.75 14.63 -19.59
N ARG A 307 14.61 14.70 -18.27
CA ARG A 307 15.48 15.57 -17.47
C ARG A 307 16.67 14.81 -16.91
N SER A 308 16.45 13.66 -16.28
CA SER A 308 17.50 12.95 -15.55
C SER A 308 18.28 12.00 -16.45
N TYR A 309 17.62 11.42 -17.47
CA TYR A 309 18.22 10.42 -18.36
C TYR A 309 18.41 10.88 -19.81
N ALA A 310 18.17 12.17 -20.14
CA ALA A 310 18.34 12.66 -21.51
C ALA A 310 19.74 12.42 -22.08
N GLN A 311 20.78 12.49 -21.23
CA GLN A 311 22.16 12.23 -21.63
C GLN A 311 22.43 10.79 -22.10
N TYR A 312 21.56 9.84 -21.75
CA TYR A 312 21.69 8.45 -22.14
C TYR A 312 20.89 8.12 -23.42
N LEU A 313 20.00 9.02 -23.85
CA LEU A 313 19.27 8.87 -25.10
C LEU A 313 20.22 9.14 -26.27
N ARG A 314 20.45 8.13 -27.11
CA ARG A 314 21.39 8.22 -28.24
C ARG A 314 20.77 8.80 -29.50
N LEU A 315 19.43 8.77 -29.60
CA LEU A 315 18.72 9.37 -30.72
C LEU A 315 18.72 10.91 -30.63
N PRO A 316 18.92 11.62 -31.75
CA PRO A 316 18.81 13.07 -31.76
C PRO A 316 17.35 13.51 -31.50
N PRO A 317 17.13 14.61 -30.76
CA PRO A 317 15.81 15.20 -30.65
C PRO A 317 15.32 15.68 -32.03
N PRO A 318 14.03 15.51 -32.39
CA PRO A 318 12.90 15.10 -31.55
C PRO A 318 12.62 13.58 -31.50
N TRP A 319 13.38 12.76 -32.23
CA TRP A 319 13.12 11.33 -32.39
C TRP A 319 13.29 10.55 -31.08
N SER A 320 14.18 10.98 -30.19
CA SER A 320 14.32 10.41 -28.85
C SER A 320 13.05 10.55 -28.02
N TYR A 321 12.41 11.73 -28.05
CA TYR A 321 11.17 11.99 -27.33
C TYR A 321 10.03 11.13 -27.87
N LEU A 322 9.87 11.06 -29.19
CA LEU A 322 8.86 10.22 -29.84
C LEU A 322 9.08 8.73 -29.59
N ALA A 323 10.33 8.26 -29.61
CA ALA A 323 10.63 6.86 -29.39
C ALA A 323 10.30 6.43 -27.95
N VAL A 324 10.67 7.25 -26.96
CA VAL A 324 10.34 7.00 -25.56
C VAL A 324 8.83 7.02 -25.34
N THR A 325 8.12 8.03 -25.85
CA THR A 325 6.67 8.15 -25.66
C THR A 325 5.93 6.97 -26.29
N VAL A 326 6.29 6.56 -27.51
CA VAL A 326 5.69 5.39 -28.17
C VAL A 326 5.94 4.11 -27.38
N ALA A 327 7.16 3.91 -26.86
CA ALA A 327 7.49 2.72 -26.08
C ALA A 327 6.71 2.66 -24.75
N VAL A 328 6.67 3.76 -24.00
CA VAL A 328 6.06 3.85 -22.67
C VAL A 328 4.54 3.86 -22.76
N TYR A 329 3.95 4.74 -23.58
CA TYR A 329 2.50 4.81 -23.76
C TYR A 329 1.94 3.59 -24.48
N GLY A 330 2.68 2.96 -25.39
CA GLY A 330 2.26 1.73 -26.07
C GLY A 330 2.04 0.58 -25.09
N ALA A 331 3.02 0.31 -24.22
CA ALA A 331 2.91 -0.72 -23.19
C ALA A 331 1.82 -0.38 -22.16
N ALA A 332 1.75 0.89 -21.73
CA ALA A 332 0.77 1.31 -20.73
C ALA A 332 -0.68 1.28 -21.26
N ALA A 333 -0.89 1.65 -22.53
CA ALA A 333 -2.20 1.56 -23.18
C ALA A 333 -2.68 0.11 -23.26
N LEU A 334 -1.80 -0.83 -23.61
CA LEU A 334 -2.13 -2.26 -23.64
C LEU A 334 -2.53 -2.78 -22.24
N LEU A 335 -1.74 -2.45 -21.21
CA LEU A 335 -2.06 -2.82 -19.82
C LEU A 335 -3.39 -2.23 -19.36
N LEU A 336 -3.69 -0.99 -19.74
CA LEU A 336 -4.94 -0.32 -19.41
C LEU A 336 -6.13 -0.99 -20.11
N LEU A 337 -6.00 -1.30 -21.40
CA LEU A 337 -7.05 -1.96 -22.17
C LEU A 337 -7.35 -3.35 -21.60
N HIS A 338 -6.31 -4.08 -21.19
CA HIS A 338 -6.44 -5.35 -20.46
C HIS A 338 -7.15 -5.17 -19.10
N ALA A 339 -6.72 -4.20 -18.29
CA ALA A 339 -7.27 -3.97 -16.96
C ALA A 339 -8.74 -3.51 -16.96
N VAL A 340 -9.15 -2.75 -17.98
CA VAL A 340 -10.54 -2.30 -18.17
C VAL A 340 -11.40 -3.37 -18.86
N GLY A 341 -10.76 -4.35 -19.54
CA GLY A 341 -11.46 -5.34 -20.36
C GLY A 341 -12.20 -4.69 -21.54
N ALA A 342 -11.62 -3.64 -22.11
CA ALA A 342 -12.28 -2.83 -23.15
C ALA A 342 -12.25 -3.49 -24.54
N LEU A 343 -11.31 -4.39 -24.77
CA LEU A 343 -11.16 -5.12 -26.03
C LEU A 343 -11.75 -6.52 -25.93
N GLU A 344 -12.24 -7.03 -27.05
CA GLU A 344 -12.54 -8.46 -27.17
C GLU A 344 -11.23 -9.26 -27.03
N PRO A 345 -11.29 -10.43 -26.36
CA PRO A 345 -10.09 -11.18 -26.02
C PRO A 345 -9.33 -11.70 -27.24
N GLU A 346 -9.95 -11.80 -28.41
CA GLU A 346 -9.29 -12.17 -29.66
C GLU A 346 -8.45 -11.03 -30.23
N VAL A 347 -9.01 -9.81 -30.26
CA VAL A 347 -8.33 -8.60 -30.71
C VAL A 347 -7.19 -8.24 -29.77
N GLU A 348 -7.41 -8.38 -28.46
CA GLU A 348 -6.39 -8.10 -27.46
C GLU A 348 -5.16 -9.01 -27.62
N ARG A 349 -5.37 -10.31 -27.78
CA ARG A 349 -4.28 -11.27 -28.02
C ARG A 349 -3.53 -10.96 -29.32
N ALA A 350 -4.25 -10.67 -30.40
CA ALA A 350 -3.65 -10.31 -31.67
C ALA A 350 -2.79 -9.03 -31.61
N MET A 351 -3.17 -8.04 -30.79
CA MET A 351 -2.44 -6.77 -30.67
C MET A 351 -1.32 -6.80 -29.63
N ALA A 352 -1.43 -7.62 -28.57
CA ALA A 352 -0.51 -7.60 -27.45
C ALA A 352 0.94 -7.88 -27.84
N GLY A 353 1.19 -8.94 -28.61
CA GLY A 353 2.53 -9.30 -29.09
C GLY A 353 3.19 -8.20 -29.91
N PRO A 354 2.59 -7.77 -31.05
CA PRO A 354 3.16 -6.74 -31.92
C PRO A 354 3.43 -5.42 -31.19
N VAL A 355 2.49 -4.94 -30.36
CA VAL A 355 2.64 -3.65 -29.65
C VAL A 355 3.78 -3.71 -28.64
N LEU A 356 3.90 -4.79 -27.86
CA LEU A 356 4.98 -4.96 -26.89
C LEU A 356 6.34 -5.09 -27.58
N VAL A 357 6.43 -5.86 -28.66
CA VAL A 357 7.69 -6.06 -29.40
C VAL A 357 8.15 -4.77 -30.08
N VAL A 358 7.23 -4.03 -30.72
CA VAL A 358 7.54 -2.71 -31.31
C VAL A 358 7.96 -1.73 -30.23
N GLY A 359 7.23 -1.67 -29.10
CA GLY A 359 7.59 -0.82 -27.97
C GLY A 359 8.98 -1.12 -27.42
N ALA A 360 9.31 -2.41 -27.24
CA ALA A 360 10.63 -2.85 -26.80
C ALA A 360 11.73 -2.53 -27.82
N ALA A 361 11.47 -2.69 -29.12
CA ALA A 361 12.41 -2.34 -30.19
C ALA A 361 12.72 -0.84 -30.20
N VAL A 362 11.68 -0.01 -30.16
CA VAL A 362 11.80 1.45 -30.20
C VAL A 362 12.48 1.97 -28.91
N GLY A 363 12.14 1.41 -27.75
CA GLY A 363 12.81 1.73 -26.49
C GLY A 363 14.28 1.34 -26.49
N ALA A 364 14.62 0.16 -27.03
CA ALA A 364 16.00 -0.30 -27.14
C ALA A 364 16.83 0.57 -28.12
N LEU A 365 16.22 1.03 -29.21
CA LEU A 365 16.84 1.98 -30.13
C LEU A 365 17.07 3.34 -29.47
N ALA A 366 16.10 3.83 -28.69
CA ALA A 366 16.21 5.11 -27.99
C ALA A 366 17.37 5.14 -26.99
N LEU A 367 17.56 4.05 -26.26
CA LEU A 367 18.67 3.84 -25.32
C LEU A 367 20.01 3.55 -26.04
N GLY A 368 19.98 3.26 -27.34
CA GLY A 368 21.16 2.94 -28.14
C GLY A 368 21.79 1.59 -27.79
N LEU A 369 20.96 0.58 -27.49
CA LEU A 369 21.47 -0.78 -27.29
C LEU A 369 22.15 -1.30 -28.57
N PRO A 370 23.30 -1.97 -28.46
CA PRO A 370 23.95 -2.57 -29.61
C PRO A 370 23.12 -3.73 -30.15
N LEU A 371 23.19 -3.96 -31.47
CA LEU A 371 22.35 -4.93 -32.18
C LEU A 371 22.45 -6.37 -31.62
N TRP A 372 23.57 -6.73 -30.99
CA TRP A 372 23.75 -8.06 -30.38
C TRP A 372 23.01 -8.23 -29.04
N VAL A 373 22.68 -7.14 -28.33
CA VAL A 373 21.86 -7.17 -27.09
C VAL A 373 20.38 -7.02 -27.39
N MET A 374 20.00 -6.44 -28.53
CA MET A 374 18.60 -6.23 -28.92
C MET A 374 17.68 -7.46 -28.87
N PRO A 375 18.14 -8.69 -29.17
CA PRO A 375 17.28 -9.86 -29.04
C PRO A 375 16.75 -10.07 -27.61
N ALA A 376 17.46 -9.63 -26.58
CA ALA A 376 17.05 -9.81 -25.19
C ALA A 376 15.75 -9.06 -24.82
N PRO A 377 15.62 -7.73 -25.00
CA PRO A 377 14.36 -7.02 -24.74
C PRO A 377 13.23 -7.43 -25.69
N LEU A 378 13.53 -7.82 -26.93
CA LEU A 378 12.52 -8.31 -27.88
C LEU A 378 11.97 -9.67 -27.47
N ALA A 379 12.84 -10.60 -27.08
CA ALA A 379 12.45 -11.90 -26.53
C ALA A 379 11.68 -11.73 -25.22
N ALA A 380 12.04 -10.74 -24.39
CA ALA A 380 11.28 -10.44 -23.17
C ALA A 380 9.85 -10.00 -23.49
N ALA A 381 9.67 -9.06 -24.43
CA ALA A 381 8.36 -8.60 -24.87
C ALA A 381 7.51 -9.72 -25.49
N ALA A 382 8.12 -10.56 -26.34
CA ALA A 382 7.46 -11.71 -26.93
C ALA A 382 7.08 -12.77 -25.88
N GLY A 383 7.96 -13.02 -24.91
CA GLY A 383 7.70 -13.94 -23.79
C GLY A 383 6.57 -13.47 -22.89
N LEU A 384 6.47 -12.15 -22.64
CA LEU A 384 5.36 -11.57 -21.88
C LEU A 384 4.03 -11.73 -22.61
N ALA A 385 4.01 -11.46 -23.91
CA ALA A 385 2.83 -11.66 -24.74
C ALA A 385 2.42 -13.15 -24.79
N GLY A 386 3.38 -14.05 -24.99
CA GLY A 386 3.15 -15.50 -24.97
C GLY A 386 2.61 -15.99 -23.62
N TRP A 387 3.16 -15.49 -22.51
CA TRP A 387 2.66 -15.83 -21.17
C TRP A 387 1.23 -15.35 -20.93
N ALA A 388 0.87 -14.16 -21.43
CA ALA A 388 -0.50 -13.66 -21.32
C ALA A 388 -1.52 -14.60 -21.99
N GLU A 389 -1.12 -15.30 -23.06
CA GLU A 389 -1.95 -16.26 -23.79
C GLU A 389 -1.92 -17.68 -23.21
N THR A 390 -0.71 -18.22 -22.99
CA THR A 390 -0.51 -19.65 -22.69
C THR A 390 -0.44 -19.94 -21.19
N ARG A 391 -0.17 -18.91 -20.36
CA ARG A 391 0.14 -19.01 -18.92
C ARG A 391 1.25 -20.02 -18.60
N ARG A 392 2.14 -20.32 -19.55
CA ARG A 392 3.25 -21.26 -19.36
C ARG A 392 4.40 -20.61 -18.61
N ALA A 393 4.94 -21.32 -17.62
CA ALA A 393 6.10 -20.86 -16.84
C ALA A 393 7.35 -20.61 -17.70
N GLY A 394 7.52 -21.34 -18.81
CA GLY A 394 8.64 -21.15 -19.75
C GLY A 394 8.63 -19.76 -20.39
N ASP A 395 7.47 -19.31 -20.88
CA ASP A 395 7.32 -18.01 -21.54
C ASP A 395 7.56 -16.86 -20.54
N TYR A 396 7.12 -17.06 -19.28
CA TYR A 396 7.43 -16.14 -18.18
C TYR A 396 8.93 -16.10 -17.86
N GLY A 397 9.60 -17.26 -17.84
CA GLY A 397 11.04 -17.35 -17.62
C GLY A 397 11.83 -16.57 -18.69
N VAL A 398 11.41 -16.64 -19.95
CA VAL A 398 12.00 -15.84 -21.04
C VAL A 398 11.81 -14.34 -20.82
N PHE A 399 10.62 -13.92 -20.38
CA PHE A 399 10.35 -12.53 -19.99
C PHE A 399 11.27 -12.04 -18.87
N VAL A 400 11.37 -12.81 -17.78
CA VAL A 400 12.21 -12.44 -16.62
C VAL A 400 13.68 -12.38 -17.01
N LEU A 401 14.21 -13.40 -17.68
CA LEU A 401 15.60 -13.46 -18.09
C LEU A 401 15.96 -12.35 -19.09
N GLY A 402 15.13 -12.13 -20.12
CA GLY A 402 15.37 -11.10 -21.12
C GLY A 402 15.36 -9.68 -20.51
N THR A 403 14.44 -9.42 -19.58
CA THR A 403 14.36 -8.13 -18.87
C THR A 403 15.58 -7.93 -17.94
N LEU A 404 15.99 -8.97 -17.21
CA LEU A 404 17.17 -8.90 -16.34
C LEU A 404 18.46 -8.71 -17.13
N LEU A 405 18.61 -9.36 -18.29
CA LEU A 405 19.77 -9.18 -19.15
C LEU A 405 19.85 -7.76 -19.72
N ALA A 406 18.73 -7.21 -20.18
CA ALA A 406 18.67 -5.83 -20.68
C ALA A 406 18.97 -4.81 -19.56
N ALA A 407 18.39 -5.01 -18.37
CA ALA A 407 18.67 -4.19 -17.21
C ALA A 407 20.13 -4.29 -16.76
N ALA A 408 20.67 -5.51 -16.63
CA ALA A 408 22.05 -5.75 -16.23
C ALA A 408 23.04 -5.10 -17.21
N TRP A 409 22.79 -5.20 -18.52
CA TRP A 409 23.60 -4.52 -19.53
C TRP A 409 23.59 -3.00 -19.32
N PHE A 410 22.40 -2.40 -19.15
CA PHE A 410 22.25 -0.97 -18.93
C PHE A 410 22.96 -0.49 -17.66
N LEU A 411 22.76 -1.18 -16.52
CA LEU A 411 23.41 -0.84 -15.26
C LEU A 411 24.94 -1.02 -15.35
N HIS A 412 25.40 -2.09 -16.00
CA HIS A 412 26.82 -2.35 -16.16
C HIS A 412 27.51 -1.28 -17.01
N HIS A 413 26.91 -0.91 -18.15
CA HIS A 413 27.55 0.02 -19.08
C HIS A 413 27.51 1.48 -18.60
N HIS A 414 26.46 1.88 -17.87
CA HIS A 414 26.28 3.28 -17.48
C HIS A 414 26.71 3.61 -16.06
N PHE A 415 26.60 2.70 -15.09
CA PHE A 415 26.75 3.04 -13.67
C PHE A 415 27.81 2.23 -12.92
N TRP A 416 28.16 1.04 -13.42
CA TRP A 416 29.02 0.11 -12.68
C TRP A 416 30.47 0.57 -12.51
N PHE A 417 30.96 1.37 -13.46
CA PHE A 417 32.32 1.92 -13.44
C PHE A 417 32.42 3.29 -12.76
N LEU A 418 31.30 3.88 -12.33
CA LEU A 418 31.32 5.16 -11.63
C LEU A 418 31.60 4.95 -10.13
N GLU A 419 32.74 5.46 -9.68
CA GLU A 419 33.12 5.53 -8.25
C GLU A 419 32.46 6.72 -7.54
N VAL A 420 31.15 6.87 -7.68
CA VAL A 420 30.38 7.92 -6.98
C VAL A 420 29.77 7.34 -5.72
N ARG A 421 29.85 8.10 -4.61
CA ARG A 421 29.13 7.78 -3.37
C ARG A 421 27.85 8.61 -3.30
N VAL A 422 26.71 7.94 -3.17
CA VAL A 422 25.41 8.58 -3.00
C VAL A 422 24.94 8.27 -1.57
N ALA A 423 24.71 9.32 -0.77
CA ALA A 423 24.30 9.18 0.63
C ALA A 423 25.20 8.24 1.47
N GLY A 424 26.52 8.25 1.21
CA GLY A 424 27.51 7.41 1.89
C GLY A 424 27.66 5.98 1.34
N TYR A 425 26.77 5.53 0.45
CA TYR A 425 26.85 4.22 -0.20
C TYR A 425 27.53 4.30 -1.57
N ALA A 426 28.27 3.26 -1.94
CA ALA A 426 28.84 3.15 -3.28
C ALA A 426 27.71 2.96 -4.31
N LEU A 427 27.78 3.66 -5.44
CA LEU A 427 26.80 3.51 -6.52
C LEU A 427 26.64 2.05 -6.97
N ARG A 428 27.74 1.28 -6.98
CA ARG A 428 27.72 -0.16 -7.28
C ARG A 428 26.81 -0.96 -6.35
N THR A 429 26.79 -0.67 -5.04
CA THR A 429 25.89 -1.37 -4.11
C THR A 429 24.44 -1.00 -4.35
N LEU A 430 24.16 0.24 -4.74
CA LEU A 430 22.81 0.67 -5.12
C LEU A 430 22.35 -0.01 -6.42
N CYS A 431 23.22 -0.12 -7.42
CA CYS A 431 22.94 -0.85 -8.65
C CYS A 431 22.62 -2.33 -8.40
N LEU A 432 23.38 -2.98 -7.51
CA LEU A 432 23.12 -4.37 -7.10
C LEU A 432 21.79 -4.50 -6.36
N ALA A 433 21.48 -3.59 -5.44
CA ALA A 433 20.21 -3.58 -4.71
C ALA A 433 19.02 -3.35 -5.67
N LEU A 434 19.14 -2.45 -6.63
CA LEU A 434 18.12 -2.21 -7.66
C LEU A 434 17.92 -3.43 -8.56
N GLY A 435 19.01 -4.06 -9.00
CA GLY A 435 18.94 -5.30 -9.79
C GLY A 435 18.30 -6.45 -9.03
N ALA A 436 18.66 -6.64 -7.75
CA ALA A 436 18.06 -7.64 -6.88
C ALA A 436 16.57 -7.35 -6.61
N GLY A 437 16.21 -6.09 -6.38
CA GLY A 437 14.82 -5.65 -6.21
C GLY A 437 13.98 -5.88 -7.47
N LEU A 438 14.53 -5.56 -8.64
CA LEU A 438 13.89 -5.85 -9.93
C LEU A 438 13.69 -7.35 -10.12
N ALA A 439 14.71 -8.16 -9.84
CA ALA A 439 14.60 -9.62 -9.92
C ALA A 439 13.53 -10.16 -8.98
N LEU A 440 13.48 -9.69 -7.73
CA LEU A 440 12.46 -10.09 -6.77
C LEU A 440 11.06 -9.69 -7.25
N ALA A 441 10.87 -8.46 -7.74
CA ALA A 441 9.59 -8.00 -8.25
C ALA A 441 9.12 -8.82 -9.46
N LEU A 442 10.03 -9.11 -10.39
CA LEU A 442 9.74 -9.95 -11.56
C LEU A 442 9.52 -11.42 -11.21
N LEU A 443 10.07 -11.93 -10.11
CA LEU A 443 9.80 -13.31 -9.67
C LEU A 443 8.46 -13.41 -8.93
N LEU A 444 8.12 -12.40 -8.12
CA LEU A 444 6.87 -12.35 -7.37
C LEU A 444 5.65 -12.10 -8.27
N ALA A 445 5.82 -11.39 -9.39
CA ALA A 445 4.72 -11.10 -10.30
C ALA A 445 4.21 -12.32 -11.09
N GLY A 446 4.95 -13.44 -11.09
CA GLY A 446 4.62 -14.66 -11.84
C GLY A 446 4.08 -15.81 -11.00
N GLY A 447 4.14 -15.71 -9.68
CA GLY A 447 3.55 -16.64 -8.72
C GLY A 447 2.18 -16.16 -8.26
#